data_AF-A0A2U9CCU5-F1
#
_entry.id   AF-A0A2U9CCU5-F1
#
_cell.length_a   1.000
_cell.length_b   1.000
_cell.length_c   1.000
_cell.angle_alpha   90.00
_cell.angle_beta   90.00
_cell.angle_gamma   90.00
#
_symmetry.space_group_name_H-M   'P 1'
#
loop_
_entity.id
_entity.type
_entity.pdbx_description
1 polymer ?
#
loop_
_entity_poly.entity_id
_entity_poly.type
_entity_poly.pdbx_seq_one_letter_code
_entity_poly.pdbx_strand_id
1 'polypeptide(L)'
;MLAVNRSVLQPPSAHCREIHLTAIIRHGTRYPTTKDIKEMQQLHNNVLHNALGEERWLQEIKTQWTMWYTEDMDGRLVQKGVSDLKHSGREKLRSGLIQFMTSSKHRCVNSTLSLKAGLTGLWAITDKEFNHTMNDSLMRFFDKVHQVCAGSSQHLLSCDRGGPVQAGPGDVEAPGEDRRLP
;
A
#
# COMPACT_ATOMS: atom_id res chain seq x y z
N MET A 1 -21.35 -6.17 11.17
CA MET A 1 -21.05 -4.95 11.94
C MET A 1 -19.58 -5.02 12.33
N LEU A 2 -18.70 -4.24 11.68
CA LEU A 2 -17.28 -4.18 12.06
C LEU A 2 -17.17 -3.30 13.31
N ALA A 3 -16.76 -3.88 14.42
CA ALA A 3 -16.49 -3.14 15.65
C ALA A 3 -15.03 -2.65 15.61
N VAL A 4 -14.85 -1.34 15.54
CA VAL A 4 -13.53 -0.72 15.72
C VAL A 4 -13.23 -0.69 17.22
N ASN A 5 -12.08 -1.25 17.62
CA ASN A 5 -11.60 -1.16 19.00
C ASN A 5 -11.24 0.30 19.30
N ARG A 6 -12.14 1.00 20.00
CA ARG A 6 -11.99 2.41 20.34
C ARG A 6 -10.93 2.67 21.41
N SER A 7 -10.52 1.64 22.16
CA SER A 7 -9.54 1.77 23.23
C SER A 7 -8.19 2.25 22.72
N VAL A 8 -7.84 1.93 21.45
CA VAL A 8 -6.59 2.35 20.81
C VAL A 8 -6.52 3.85 20.57
N LEU A 9 -7.68 4.51 20.48
CA LEU A 9 -7.78 5.95 20.22
C LEU A 9 -8.15 6.75 21.47
N GLN A 10 -8.27 6.10 22.64
CA GLN A 10 -8.58 6.82 23.87
C GLN A 10 -7.32 7.53 24.40
N PRO A 11 -7.46 8.78 24.87
CA PRO A 11 -6.37 9.45 25.53
C PRO A 11 -5.92 8.68 26.78
N PRO A 12 -4.63 8.77 27.18
CA PRO A 12 -4.11 8.10 28.37
C PRO A 12 -4.80 8.53 29.68
N SER A 13 -5.51 9.66 29.68
CA SER A 13 -6.29 10.13 30.82
C SER A 13 -7.51 10.94 30.38
N ALA A 14 -8.52 11.05 31.25
CA ALA A 14 -9.72 11.85 31.00
C ALA A 14 -9.46 13.37 30.84
N HIS A 15 -8.28 13.85 31.25
CA HIS A 15 -7.87 15.25 31.11
C HIS A 15 -7.10 15.53 29.82
N CYS A 16 -6.73 14.49 29.07
CA CYS A 16 -6.04 14.64 27.79
C CYS A 16 -7.05 14.96 26.69
N ARG A 17 -6.65 15.87 25.79
CA ARG A 17 -7.43 16.25 24.61
C ARG A 17 -6.62 15.95 23.35
N GLU A 18 -7.27 15.40 22.33
CA GLU A 18 -6.63 15.16 21.04
C GLU A 18 -6.35 16.50 20.35
N ILE A 19 -5.07 16.78 20.10
CA ILE A 19 -4.62 17.99 19.41
C ILE A 19 -4.23 17.75 17.95
N HIS A 20 -3.84 16.52 17.60
CA HIS A 20 -3.39 16.15 16.26
C HIS A 20 -3.55 14.64 16.04
N LEU A 21 -3.99 14.25 14.84
CA LEU A 21 -4.02 12.87 14.38
C LEU A 21 -3.42 12.79 12.98
N THR A 22 -2.45 11.90 12.80
CA THR A 22 -1.96 11.47 11.49
C THR A 22 -2.26 9.99 11.32
N ALA A 23 -2.85 9.62 10.19
CA ALA A 23 -3.19 8.23 9.87
C ALA A 23 -2.63 7.86 8.49
N ILE A 24 -1.95 6.71 8.42
CA ILE A 24 -1.52 6.10 7.16
C ILE A 24 -2.50 4.98 6.82
N ILE A 25 -3.26 5.17 5.74
CA ILE A 25 -4.37 4.30 5.38
C ILE A 25 -4.05 3.63 4.05
N ARG A 26 -4.11 2.29 4.02
CA ARG A 26 -4.04 1.52 2.76
C ARG A 26 -5.31 1.73 1.95
N HIS A 27 -5.23 1.49 0.64
CA HIS A 27 -6.42 1.47 -0.19
C HIS A 27 -7.42 0.40 0.31
N GLY A 28 -8.71 0.62 0.04
CA GLY A 28 -9.74 -0.36 0.38
C GLY A 28 -9.65 -1.63 -0.48
N THR A 29 -10.54 -2.58 -0.24
CA THR A 29 -10.63 -3.81 -1.05
C THR A 29 -10.76 -3.46 -2.53
N ARG A 30 -10.04 -4.21 -3.38
CA ARG A 30 -9.96 -3.99 -4.82
C ARG A 30 -10.14 -5.30 -5.58
N TYR A 31 -10.43 -5.19 -6.88
CA TYR A 31 -10.32 -6.32 -7.79
C TYR A 31 -8.85 -6.78 -7.92
N PRO A 32 -8.60 -8.02 -8.38
CA PRO A 32 -7.25 -8.46 -8.75
C PRO A 32 -6.67 -7.58 -9.86
N THR A 33 -5.34 -7.59 -10.04
CA THR A 33 -4.72 -6.84 -11.14
C THR A 33 -4.90 -7.57 -12.47
N THR A 34 -4.77 -6.90 -13.61
CA THR A 34 -4.86 -7.56 -14.94
C THR A 34 -3.92 -8.78 -15.04
N LYS A 35 -2.72 -8.68 -14.45
CA LYS A 35 -1.78 -9.80 -14.39
C LYS A 35 -2.39 -10.99 -13.64
N ASP A 36 -2.87 -10.75 -12.41
CA ASP A 36 -3.48 -11.79 -11.58
C ASP A 36 -4.73 -12.38 -12.25
N ILE A 37 -5.54 -11.55 -12.93
CA ILE A 37 -6.74 -11.98 -13.65
C ILE A 37 -6.38 -12.95 -14.77
N LYS A 38 -5.32 -12.67 -15.55
CA LYS A 38 -4.84 -13.57 -16.60
C LYS A 38 -4.37 -14.90 -16.03
N GLU A 39 -3.61 -14.88 -14.94
CA GLU A 39 -3.14 -16.08 -14.26
C GLU A 39 -4.32 -16.91 -13.73
N MET A 40 -5.31 -16.26 -13.13
CA MET A 40 -6.54 -16.90 -12.67
C MET A 40 -7.36 -17.49 -13.81
N GLN A 41 -7.49 -16.79 -14.94
CA GLN A 41 -8.19 -17.29 -16.13
C GLN A 41 -7.50 -18.53 -16.71
N GLN A 42 -6.17 -18.51 -16.79
CA GLN A 42 -5.39 -19.66 -17.25
C GLN A 42 -5.56 -20.85 -16.30
N LEU A 43 -5.46 -20.63 -14.99
CA LEU A 43 -5.68 -21.69 -14.00
C LEU A 43 -7.09 -22.26 -14.12
N HIS A 44 -8.12 -21.41 -14.18
CA HIS A 44 -9.49 -21.83 -14.34
C HIS A 44 -9.70 -22.71 -15.57
N ASN A 45 -9.23 -22.25 -16.73
CA ASN A 45 -9.35 -22.99 -17.99
C ASN A 45 -8.62 -24.34 -17.92
N ASN A 46 -7.43 -24.37 -17.32
CA ASN A 46 -6.70 -25.63 -17.11
C ASN A 46 -7.48 -26.60 -16.21
N VAL A 47 -8.09 -26.12 -15.12
CA VAL A 47 -8.91 -26.96 -14.24
C VAL A 47 -10.16 -27.49 -14.96
N LEU A 48 -10.82 -26.66 -15.77
CA LEU A 48 -11.99 -27.07 -16.53
C LEU A 48 -11.67 -28.18 -17.55
N HIS A 49 -10.54 -28.06 -18.26
CA HIS A 49 -10.23 -28.95 -19.38
C HIS A 49 -9.36 -30.16 -19.01
N ASN A 50 -8.45 -30.01 -18.04
CA ASN A 50 -7.38 -30.99 -17.82
C ASN A 50 -7.43 -31.69 -16.46
N ALA A 51 -8.11 -31.14 -15.46
CA ALA A 51 -8.14 -31.75 -14.13
C ALA A 51 -9.09 -32.95 -14.08
N LEU A 52 -8.62 -34.06 -13.51
CA LEU A 52 -9.39 -35.27 -13.25
C LEU A 52 -9.46 -35.49 -11.73
N GLY A 53 -10.60 -35.96 -11.24
CA GLY A 53 -10.81 -36.18 -9.82
C GLY A 53 -12.27 -36.00 -9.39
N GLU A 54 -12.58 -36.53 -8.22
CA GLU A 54 -13.92 -36.49 -7.59
C GLU A 54 -13.97 -35.56 -6.38
N GLU A 55 -12.87 -34.84 -6.12
CA GLU A 55 -12.77 -33.94 -4.98
C GLU A 55 -13.82 -32.85 -5.07
N ARG A 56 -14.45 -32.57 -3.93
CA ARG A 56 -15.54 -31.61 -3.84
C ARG A 56 -15.16 -30.21 -4.35
N TRP A 57 -13.95 -29.73 -4.03
CA TRP A 57 -13.47 -28.43 -4.50
C TRP A 57 -13.33 -28.38 -6.03
N LEU A 58 -12.97 -29.50 -6.66
CA LEU A 58 -12.83 -29.59 -8.12
C LEU A 58 -14.20 -29.56 -8.79
N GLN A 59 -15.17 -30.28 -8.22
CA GLN A 59 -16.56 -30.24 -8.67
C GLN A 59 -17.17 -28.84 -8.53
N GLU A 60 -16.89 -28.15 -7.41
CA GLU A 60 -17.33 -26.76 -7.20
C GLU A 60 -16.73 -25.81 -8.24
N ILE A 61 -15.43 -25.93 -8.56
CA ILE A 61 -14.80 -25.12 -9.61
C ILE A 61 -15.44 -25.40 -10.98
N LYS A 62 -15.71 -26.66 -11.31
CA LYS A 62 -16.25 -27.06 -12.62
C LYS A 62 -17.73 -26.73 -12.82
N THR A 63 -18.53 -26.69 -11.75
CA THR A 63 -20.00 -26.61 -11.86
C THR A 63 -20.60 -25.32 -11.30
N GLN A 64 -19.95 -24.69 -10.33
CA GLN A 64 -20.52 -23.57 -9.57
C GLN A 64 -19.68 -22.30 -9.68
N TRP A 65 -18.36 -22.43 -9.75
CA TRP A 65 -17.50 -21.27 -9.85
C TRP A 65 -17.42 -20.77 -11.29
N THR A 66 -17.73 -19.50 -11.49
CA THR A 66 -17.55 -18.82 -12.78
C THR A 66 -16.40 -17.82 -12.66
N MET A 67 -15.58 -17.71 -13.71
CA MET A 67 -14.52 -16.71 -13.76
C MET A 67 -15.09 -15.31 -14.07
N TRP A 68 -15.56 -14.61 -13.03
CA TRP A 68 -16.24 -13.31 -13.15
C TRP A 68 -15.31 -12.13 -13.46
N TYR A 69 -14.00 -12.30 -13.28
CA TYR A 69 -13.05 -11.19 -13.39
C TYR A 69 -12.63 -10.96 -14.84
N THR A 70 -12.76 -9.71 -15.26
CA THR A 70 -12.37 -9.21 -16.58
C THR A 70 -11.21 -8.23 -16.44
N GLU A 71 -10.34 -8.17 -17.46
CA GLU A 71 -9.09 -7.40 -17.38
C GLU A 71 -9.30 -5.90 -17.14
N ASP A 72 -10.45 -5.33 -17.53
CA ASP A 72 -10.80 -3.93 -17.30
C ASP A 72 -11.03 -3.58 -15.83
N MET A 73 -11.24 -4.59 -14.97
CA MET A 73 -11.37 -4.43 -13.52
C MET A 73 -10.03 -4.09 -12.83
N ASP A 74 -8.90 -4.20 -13.54
CA ASP A 74 -7.50 -3.98 -13.12
C ASP A 74 -7.27 -3.20 -11.81
N GLY A 75 -7.33 -3.90 -10.67
CA GLY A 75 -7.02 -3.29 -9.38
C GLY A 75 -7.97 -2.16 -8.94
N ARG A 76 -9.11 -1.97 -9.61
CA ARG A 76 -10.11 -0.96 -9.28
C ARG A 76 -10.71 -1.23 -7.91
N LEU A 77 -11.04 -0.15 -7.20
CA LEU A 77 -11.64 -0.21 -5.88
C LEU A 77 -13.06 -0.80 -5.98
N VAL A 78 -13.35 -1.84 -5.19
CA VAL A 78 -14.70 -2.47 -5.19
C VAL A 78 -15.64 -1.71 -4.26
N GLN A 79 -16.95 -1.88 -4.44
CA GLN A 79 -17.97 -1.23 -3.58
C GLN A 79 -17.79 -1.54 -2.11
N LYS A 80 -17.38 -2.77 -1.77
CA LYS A 80 -17.01 -3.12 -0.39
C LYS A 80 -15.90 -2.22 0.15
N GLY A 81 -14.83 -2.01 -0.63
CA GLY A 81 -13.71 -1.15 -0.26
C GLY A 81 -14.12 0.32 -0.10
N VAL A 82 -15.02 0.81 -0.95
CA VAL A 82 -15.64 2.13 -0.81
C VAL A 82 -16.41 2.23 0.51
N SER A 83 -17.26 1.25 0.81
CA SER A 83 -18.11 1.24 2.00
C SER A 83 -17.28 1.14 3.29
N ASP A 84 -16.26 0.29 3.30
CA ASP A 84 -15.34 0.12 4.43
C ASP A 84 -14.66 1.46 4.77
N LEU A 85 -14.14 2.18 3.77
CA LEU A 85 -13.48 3.47 3.97
C LEU A 85 -14.43 4.60 4.34
N LYS A 86 -15.62 4.64 3.76
CA LYS A 86 -16.68 5.57 4.19
C LYS A 86 -17.00 5.35 5.67
N HIS A 87 -17.05 4.09 6.12
CA HIS A 87 -17.33 3.78 7.51
C HIS A 87 -16.17 4.16 8.44
N SER A 88 -14.92 3.94 8.03
CA SER A 88 -13.73 4.40 8.79
C SER A 88 -13.69 5.93 8.95
N GLY A 89 -14.24 6.67 7.98
CA GLY A 89 -14.41 8.11 8.07
C GLY A 89 -15.50 8.58 9.05
N ARG A 90 -16.26 7.68 9.67
CA ARG A 90 -17.34 8.05 10.61
C ARG A 90 -16.87 8.29 12.04
N GLU A 91 -15.57 8.28 12.28
CA GLU A 91 -15.03 8.69 13.57
C GLU A 91 -15.11 10.22 13.73
N LYS A 92 -15.57 10.69 14.90
CA LYS A 92 -15.77 12.12 15.17
C LYS A 92 -14.41 12.82 15.33
N LEU A 93 -13.70 13.08 14.23
CA LEU A 93 -12.65 14.09 14.24
C LEU A 93 -13.33 15.45 14.46
N ARG A 94 -12.98 16.15 15.52
CA ARG A 94 -13.52 17.49 15.75
C ARG A 94 -12.99 18.43 14.65
N SER A 95 -13.86 19.32 14.17
CA SER A 95 -13.57 20.33 13.16
C SER A 95 -12.18 20.96 13.35
N GLY A 96 -11.29 20.74 12.39
CA GLY A 96 -9.91 21.23 12.38
C GLY A 96 -9.36 21.32 10.95
N LEU A 97 -8.09 21.68 10.81
CA LEU A 97 -7.39 21.67 9.52
C LEU A 97 -7.10 20.21 9.14
N ILE A 98 -7.83 19.68 8.17
CA ILE A 98 -7.67 18.31 7.69
C ILE A 98 -6.98 18.37 6.34
N GLN A 99 -5.88 17.64 6.22
CA GLN A 99 -5.13 17.49 5.00
C GLN A 99 -5.14 16.03 4.56
N PHE A 100 -5.49 15.80 3.30
CA PHE A 100 -5.41 14.48 2.68
C PHE A 100 -4.21 14.42 1.74
N MET A 101 -3.45 13.33 1.81
CA MET A 101 -2.37 13.01 0.87
C MET A 101 -2.55 11.59 0.34
N THR A 102 -2.31 11.38 -0.95
CA THR A 102 -2.44 10.07 -1.62
C THR A 102 -1.29 9.84 -2.59
N SER A 103 -1.08 8.57 -2.96
CA SER A 103 -0.33 8.25 -4.18
C SER A 103 -1.18 8.46 -5.43
N SER A 104 -0.53 8.51 -6.59
CA SER A 104 -1.15 8.63 -7.91
C SER A 104 -1.96 7.40 -8.33
N LYS A 105 -1.85 6.26 -7.63
CA LYS A 105 -2.59 5.05 -7.99
C LYS A 105 -4.09 5.27 -7.85
N HIS A 106 -4.85 5.01 -8.92
CA HIS A 106 -6.31 5.24 -8.97
C HIS A 106 -7.07 4.65 -7.77
N ARG A 107 -6.70 3.44 -7.31
CA ARG A 107 -7.28 2.80 -6.12
C ARG A 107 -7.03 3.56 -4.83
N CYS A 108 -5.88 4.23 -4.70
CA CYS A 108 -5.55 5.08 -3.55
C CYS A 108 -6.35 6.39 -3.62
N VAL A 109 -6.39 7.04 -4.80
CA VAL A 109 -7.20 8.25 -5.02
C VAL A 109 -8.67 7.98 -4.70
N ASN A 110 -9.26 6.92 -5.26
CA ASN A 110 -10.66 6.56 -5.00
C ASN A 110 -10.91 6.19 -3.53
N SER A 111 -9.90 5.63 -2.85
CA SER A 111 -9.98 5.36 -1.42
C SER A 111 -10.02 6.66 -0.61
N THR A 112 -9.16 7.62 -0.93
CA THR A 112 -9.16 8.95 -0.31
C THR A 112 -10.48 9.67 -0.53
N LEU A 113 -11.04 9.61 -1.74
CA LEU A 113 -12.37 10.19 -2.03
C LEU A 113 -13.48 9.51 -1.21
N SER A 114 -13.43 8.19 -1.07
CA SER A 114 -14.40 7.44 -0.26
C SER A 114 -14.31 7.82 1.22
N LEU A 115 -13.09 7.94 1.75
CA LEU A 115 -12.86 8.37 3.13
C LEU A 115 -13.35 9.82 3.37
N LYS A 116 -13.03 10.73 2.44
CA LYS A 116 -13.54 12.11 2.46
C LYS A 116 -15.07 12.14 2.52
N ALA A 117 -15.74 11.37 1.68
CA ALA A 117 -17.19 11.28 1.65
C ALA A 117 -17.78 10.75 2.98
N GLY A 118 -17.09 9.79 3.63
CA GLY A 118 -17.48 9.31 4.96
C GLY A 118 -17.40 10.40 6.03
N LEU A 119 -16.31 11.18 6.03
CA LEU A 119 -16.08 12.27 6.98
C LEU A 119 -17.04 13.44 6.76
N THR A 120 -17.21 13.91 5.53
CA THR A 120 -18.12 15.02 5.20
C THR A 120 -19.58 14.65 5.49
N GLY A 121 -19.98 13.42 5.17
CA GLY A 121 -21.31 12.91 5.48
C GLY A 121 -21.60 12.84 6.98
N LEU A 122 -20.60 12.49 7.81
CA LEU A 122 -20.76 12.48 9.27
C LEU A 122 -20.88 13.88 9.87
N TRP A 123 -20.12 14.85 9.34
CA TRP A 123 -20.06 16.21 9.91
C TRP A 123 -21.11 17.16 9.33
N ALA A 124 -21.99 16.68 8.45
CA ALA A 124 -22.95 17.49 7.72
C ALA A 124 -22.31 18.71 7.03
N ILE A 125 -21.04 18.59 6.63
CA ILE A 125 -20.32 19.64 5.92
C ILE A 125 -20.72 19.55 4.45
N THR A 126 -21.58 20.46 4.03
CA THR A 126 -22.09 20.55 2.65
C THR A 126 -21.41 21.64 1.83
N ASP A 127 -20.66 22.53 2.49
CA ASP A 127 -20.16 23.80 1.97
C ASP A 127 -18.63 23.86 1.83
N LYS A 128 -17.91 22.84 2.31
CA LYS A 128 -16.43 22.79 2.27
C LYS A 128 -15.91 21.56 1.55
N GLU A 129 -15.23 21.78 0.44
CA GLU A 129 -14.46 20.72 -0.22
C GLU A 129 -13.09 20.57 0.43
N PHE A 130 -12.79 19.35 0.90
CA PHE A 130 -11.44 19.02 1.36
C PHE A 130 -10.57 18.63 0.16
N ASN A 131 -9.54 19.41 -0.14
CA ASN A 131 -8.58 19.02 -1.19
C ASN A 131 -7.71 17.84 -0.74
N HIS A 132 -7.12 17.15 -1.71
CA HIS A 132 -6.09 16.15 -1.48
C HIS A 132 -4.88 16.46 -2.34
N THR A 133 -3.68 16.15 -1.85
CA THR A 133 -2.44 16.29 -2.60
C THR A 133 -1.93 14.92 -3.03
N MET A 134 -1.36 14.84 -4.23
CA MET A 134 -0.67 13.65 -4.71
C MET A 134 0.83 13.78 -4.39
N ASN A 135 1.41 12.76 -3.76
CA ASN A 135 2.83 12.76 -3.42
C ASN A 135 3.41 11.34 -3.50
N ASP A 136 3.81 10.91 -4.70
CA ASP A 136 4.43 9.60 -4.89
C ASP A 136 5.83 9.50 -4.29
N SER A 137 6.57 10.62 -4.19
CA SER A 137 7.89 10.61 -3.54
C SER A 137 7.79 10.15 -2.09
N LEU A 138 6.76 10.58 -1.36
CA LEU A 138 6.50 10.12 0.00
C LEU A 138 5.73 8.80 0.05
N MET A 139 4.64 8.68 -0.72
CA MET A 139 3.69 7.56 -0.59
C MET A 139 4.11 6.30 -1.35
N ARG A 140 5.08 6.42 -2.26
CA ARG A 140 5.67 5.34 -3.06
C ARG A 140 7.20 5.40 -3.02
N PHE A 141 7.78 5.85 -1.90
CA PHE A 141 9.23 5.97 -1.74
C PHE A 141 9.98 4.67 -2.11
N PHE A 142 9.37 3.51 -1.87
CA PHE A 142 9.91 2.19 -2.19
C PHE A 142 10.13 1.96 -3.70
N ASP A 143 9.40 2.64 -4.59
CA ASP A 143 9.65 2.57 -6.04
C ASP A 143 11.02 3.16 -6.41
N LYS A 144 11.55 4.08 -5.59
CA LYS A 144 12.82 4.77 -5.82
C LYS A 144 14.02 4.09 -5.18
N VAL A 145 13.79 3.11 -4.30
CA VAL A 145 14.85 2.39 -3.60
C VAL A 145 15.11 1.07 -4.32
N HIS A 146 16.20 1.00 -5.09
CA HIS A 146 16.62 -0.20 -5.81
C HIS A 146 16.77 -1.44 -4.90
N GLN A 147 17.11 -1.24 -3.63
CA GLN A 147 17.39 -2.32 -2.68
C GLN A 147 16.13 -2.98 -2.09
N VAL A 148 14.99 -2.28 -2.00
CA VAL A 148 13.72 -2.88 -1.54
C VAL A 148 13.06 -3.70 -2.66
N CYS A 149 13.22 -3.26 -3.91
CA CYS A 149 12.63 -3.95 -5.06
C CYS A 149 13.36 -5.25 -5.42
N ALA A 150 14.68 -5.34 -5.18
CA ALA A 150 15.48 -6.52 -5.50
C ALA A 150 15.02 -7.78 -4.72
N GLY A 151 14.55 -7.64 -3.48
CA GLY A 151 14.04 -8.75 -2.67
C GLY A 151 12.58 -9.17 -2.95
N SER A 152 11.87 -8.44 -3.82
CA SER A 152 10.46 -8.73 -4.14
C SER A 152 10.29 -9.63 -5.37
N SER A 153 11.38 -9.92 -6.09
CA SER A 153 11.31 -10.67 -7.35
C SER A 153 11.94 -12.05 -7.33
N GLN A 154 12.82 -12.41 -6.38
CA GLN A 154 13.35 -13.78 -6.27
C GLN A 154 13.75 -14.10 -4.81
N HIS A 155 13.18 -15.18 -4.28
CA HIS A 155 13.63 -16.02 -3.15
C HIS A 155 14.11 -15.33 -1.86
N LEU A 156 13.45 -15.69 -0.74
CA LEU A 156 14.06 -15.68 0.59
C LEU A 156 15.41 -16.39 0.51
N LEU A 157 16.52 -15.67 0.51
CA LEU A 157 17.85 -16.15 0.89
C LEU A 157 18.75 -14.93 1.16
N SER A 158 19.11 -14.76 2.44
CA SER A 158 20.24 -13.99 2.94
C SER A 158 20.20 -12.45 2.88
N CYS A 159 19.48 -11.84 3.82
CA CYS A 159 19.99 -10.62 4.45
C CYS A 159 21.18 -11.03 5.32
N ASP A 160 22.39 -11.17 4.75
CA ASP A 160 23.59 -11.41 5.54
C ASP A 160 24.60 -10.27 5.40
N ARG A 161 24.87 -9.70 6.58
CA ARG A 161 26.03 -8.96 7.07
C ARG A 161 26.62 -7.79 6.28
N GLY A 162 26.69 -6.66 7.00
CA GLY A 162 27.61 -5.57 6.72
C GLY A 162 29.07 -6.04 6.61
N GLY A 163 29.79 -5.37 5.72
CA GLY A 163 31.23 -5.47 5.48
C GLY A 163 31.67 -4.27 4.62
N PRO A 164 32.94 -3.83 4.71
CA PRO A 164 33.28 -2.46 5.07
C PRO A 164 33.36 -1.48 3.90
N VAL A 165 33.23 -0.20 4.25
CA VAL A 165 33.57 0.96 3.43
C VAL A 165 35.01 0.81 2.93
N GLN A 166 35.19 0.63 1.62
CA GLN A 166 36.50 0.78 1.00
C GLN A 166 36.74 2.26 0.76
N ALA A 167 37.63 2.85 1.57
CA ALA A 167 38.28 4.11 1.25
C ALA A 167 39.24 3.87 0.08
N GLY A 168 39.06 4.61 -1.01
CA GLY A 168 39.98 4.58 -2.15
C GLY A 168 41.37 5.07 -1.76
N PRO A 169 42.44 4.59 -2.43
CA PRO A 169 43.80 5.01 -2.15
C PRO A 169 43.97 6.45 -2.62
N GLY A 170 44.08 7.38 -1.68
CA GLY A 170 44.68 8.69 -1.90
C GLY A 170 46.19 8.55 -1.77
N ASP A 171 46.90 8.95 -2.82
CA ASP A 171 48.34 8.93 -2.91
C ASP A 171 48.96 9.75 -1.76
N VAL A 172 49.66 9.05 -0.86
CA VAL A 172 50.53 9.66 0.15
C VAL A 172 51.92 9.74 -0.46
N GLU A 173 52.29 10.95 -0.86
CA GLU A 173 53.60 11.34 -1.36
C GLU A 173 54.63 11.19 -0.21
N ALA A 174 55.63 10.32 -0.40
CA ALA A 174 56.74 10.12 0.53
C ALA A 174 57.84 11.17 0.29
N PRO A 175 58.46 11.76 1.32
CA PRO A 175 59.57 12.68 1.14
C PRO A 175 60.92 11.94 1.19
N GLY A 176 61.86 12.36 0.34
CA GLY A 176 63.29 12.18 0.53
C GLY A 176 64.01 11.44 -0.59
N GLU A 177 64.82 12.16 -1.37
CA GLU A 177 66.28 11.97 -1.31
C GLU A 177 66.98 13.18 -1.96
N ASP A 178 67.68 13.94 -1.11
CA ASP A 178 68.53 15.05 -1.47
C ASP A 178 69.85 14.53 -2.07
N ARG A 179 70.17 14.93 -3.30
CA ARG A 179 71.50 14.76 -3.89
C ARG A 179 72.03 16.11 -4.32
N ARG A 180 72.86 16.71 -3.46
CA ARG A 180 73.99 17.54 -3.87
C ARG A 180 75.14 17.42 -2.87
N LEU A 181 76.19 16.72 -3.30
CA LEU A 181 77.56 16.79 -2.79
C LEU A 181 78.17 18.16 -3.20
N PRO A 182 79.16 18.72 -2.47
CA PRO A 182 80.46 18.10 -2.17
C PRO A 182 80.75 17.85 -0.68
#